data_AF-A0A7X7S6B6-F1
#
_entry.id   AF-A0A7X7S6B6-F1
#
_cell.length_a   1.000
_cell.length_b   1.000
_cell.length_c   1.000
_cell.angle_alpha   90.00
_cell.angle_beta   90.00
_cell.angle_gamma   90.00
#
_symmetry.space_group_name_H-M   'P 1'
#
loop_
_entity.id
_entity.type
_entity.pdbx_description
1 polymer ?
#
loop_
_entity_poly.entity_id
_entity_poly.type
_entity_poly.pdbx_seq_one_letter_code
_entity_poly.pdbx_strand_id
1 'polypeptide(L)'
;MIRSTLTAHLADKDRDEITLQINDRDIGVLATQEQRHYVMSGNRRVQLIAGLHTDPEDAASVLSTRALLRHWLVTFRELQINGLSRFPVMVERNRLEADFLLLFDSERIVIWCDPGYAVYLSRGRHIYRQQPTYHPEYGSLSVFGRDLDFYSFRPREGDDLLIVDPAFIDLFDPRDLEDLFADIHQINVAMMELTRLSISYGRNIDPTWFSVQIQKVEPDLEMFSAESRERVAGRKGRGEMEIPWLQRLSNSKVVPLLDGNLRITPAGYKRFQEGNRNIQDVPVYRQKPPQFKTIWTEGQQAPASLPTRENDHDRRSLHSQDSFAAGYRKKPSFLDRLKHWHPTGFASRISKMHHKMTHLIPGSRGMSWLAYIATWLVALLVLVSVFIGVKSIMRGNQPVETQPLVTTPSVENETPKTDFEIDITVKASSLRVVASPGGDELVGTVTRGDRVTQLATPKDGWILIKMTDGRLGYVPESLLLFPDEGE
;
A
#
# COMPACT_ATOMS: atom_id res chain seq x y z
N MET A 1 -9.90 -27.65 -12.06
CA MET A 1 -8.44 -27.65 -11.82
C MET A 1 -7.88 -26.26 -12.05
N ILE A 2 -6.89 -25.82 -11.26
CA ILE A 2 -6.25 -24.51 -11.42
C ILE A 2 -4.73 -24.65 -11.49
N ARG A 3 -4.15 -24.09 -12.55
CA ARG A 3 -2.71 -23.95 -12.71
C ARG A 3 -2.30 -22.57 -12.26
N SER A 4 -1.46 -22.51 -11.23
CA SER A 4 -0.96 -21.23 -10.71
C SER A 4 0.43 -21.38 -10.10
N THR A 5 1.08 -20.24 -9.93
CA THR A 5 2.35 -20.10 -9.24
C THR A 5 2.13 -19.31 -7.96
N LEU A 6 2.43 -19.96 -6.84
CA LEU A 6 2.38 -19.38 -5.50
C LEU A 6 3.78 -18.89 -5.16
N THR A 7 3.89 -17.62 -4.78
CA THR A 7 5.11 -17.10 -4.15
C THR A 7 4.79 -16.58 -2.76
N ALA A 8 5.63 -16.93 -1.80
CA ALA A 8 5.65 -16.34 -0.47
C ALA A 8 7.04 -15.78 -0.17
N HIS A 9 7.07 -14.57 0.39
CA HIS A 9 8.25 -13.96 0.95
C HIS A 9 7.97 -13.60 2.41
N LEU A 10 8.78 -14.14 3.32
CA LEU A 10 8.73 -13.81 4.74
C LEU A 10 9.87 -12.83 5.08
N ALA A 11 9.49 -11.66 5.58
CA ALA A 11 10.44 -10.71 6.13
C ALA A 11 11.11 -11.29 7.40
N ASP A 12 12.33 -10.85 7.70
CA ASP A 12 13.10 -11.37 8.84
C ASP A 12 12.35 -11.24 10.18
N LYS A 13 11.57 -10.16 10.36
CA LYS A 13 10.77 -9.95 11.57
C LYS A 13 9.67 -11.00 11.78
N ASP A 14 9.09 -11.50 10.69
CA ASP A 14 7.93 -12.40 10.72
C ASP A 14 8.37 -13.87 10.61
N ARG A 15 9.59 -14.10 10.09
CA ARG A 15 10.17 -15.43 9.95
C ARG A 15 10.30 -16.18 11.26
N ASP A 16 10.58 -15.46 12.35
CA ASP A 16 10.82 -16.03 13.67
C ASP A 16 9.51 -16.24 14.45
N GLU A 17 8.37 -15.83 13.90
CA GLU A 17 7.05 -15.89 14.54
C GLU A 17 5.96 -16.56 13.69
N ILE A 18 6.18 -16.78 12.39
CA ILE A 18 5.16 -17.33 11.47
C ILE A 18 5.65 -18.65 10.87
N THR A 19 4.77 -19.66 10.91
CA THR A 19 4.91 -20.85 10.08
C THR A 19 3.78 -20.89 9.06
N LEU A 20 4.13 -21.06 7.78
CA LEU A 20 3.19 -21.17 6.68
C LEU A 20 3.16 -22.59 6.17
N GLN A 21 1.97 -23.11 5.96
CA GLN A 21 1.74 -24.28 5.13
C GLN A 21 1.27 -23.86 3.74
N ILE A 22 2.11 -24.12 2.74
CA ILE A 22 1.83 -23.85 1.33
C ILE A 22 1.59 -25.21 0.66
N ASN A 23 0.32 -25.51 0.42
CA ASN A 23 -0.16 -26.82 -0.03
C ASN A 23 0.34 -27.98 0.86
N ASP A 24 1.32 -28.73 0.37
CA ASP A 24 1.92 -29.92 0.99
C ASP A 24 3.29 -29.66 1.62
N ARG A 25 3.77 -28.40 1.60
CA ARG A 25 5.04 -27.99 2.22
C ARG A 25 4.83 -26.94 3.29
N ASP A 26 5.78 -26.86 4.20
CA ASP A 26 5.87 -25.88 5.27
C ASP A 26 7.12 -24.99 5.11
N ILE A 27 6.97 -23.71 5.44
CA ILE A 27 8.08 -22.71 5.53
C ILE A 27 7.91 -21.89 6.81
N GLY A 28 9.01 -21.30 7.32
CA GLY A 28 9.01 -20.47 8.53
C GLY A 28 9.58 -21.18 9.76
N VAL A 29 9.20 -20.75 10.96
CA VAL A 29 9.83 -21.13 12.25
C VAL A 29 9.98 -22.64 12.45
N LEU A 30 8.90 -23.38 12.20
CA LEU A 30 8.84 -24.82 12.47
C LEU A 30 9.17 -25.68 11.26
N ALA A 31 9.43 -25.05 10.11
CA ALA A 31 9.73 -25.76 8.89
C ALA A 31 11.13 -26.35 8.91
N THR A 32 11.31 -27.42 8.13
CA THR A 32 12.63 -28.08 7.99
C THR A 32 13.64 -27.24 7.23
N GLN A 33 13.18 -26.28 6.41
CA GLN A 33 14.03 -25.44 5.57
C GLN A 33 13.85 -23.96 5.94
N GLU A 34 14.96 -23.31 6.29
CA GLU A 34 15.03 -21.87 6.50
C GLU A 34 15.07 -21.14 5.15
N GLN A 35 13.93 -21.09 4.46
CA GLN A 35 13.79 -20.36 3.20
C GLN A 35 13.03 -19.04 3.42
N ARG A 36 13.64 -17.93 3.01
CA ARG A 36 12.99 -16.59 2.99
C ARG A 36 11.99 -16.45 1.84
N HIS A 37 12.33 -17.04 0.70
CA HIS A 37 11.53 -17.00 -0.50
C HIS A 37 11.14 -18.42 -0.87
N TYR A 38 9.86 -18.62 -1.13
CA TYR A 38 9.35 -19.90 -1.58
C TYR A 38 8.47 -19.69 -2.81
N VAL A 39 8.77 -20.44 -3.87
CA VAL A 39 8.02 -20.41 -5.12
C VAL A 39 7.61 -21.83 -5.46
N MET A 40 6.33 -22.02 -5.73
CA MET A 40 5.79 -23.30 -6.19
C MET A 40 4.79 -23.07 -7.31
N SER A 41 5.02 -23.72 -8.45
CA SER A 41 4.02 -23.85 -9.50
C SER A 41 3.36 -25.22 -9.42
N GLY A 42 2.05 -25.28 -9.61
CA GLY A 42 1.31 -26.54 -9.61
C GLY A 42 -0.01 -26.44 -10.35
N ASN A 43 -0.46 -27.58 -10.88
CA ASN A 43 -1.82 -27.77 -11.34
C ASN A 43 -2.57 -28.64 -10.33
N ARG A 44 -3.46 -28.03 -9.56
CA ARG A 44 -4.15 -28.69 -8.44
C ARG A 44 -5.63 -28.37 -8.47
N ARG A 45 -6.45 -29.18 -7.79
CA ARG A 45 -7.90 -28.90 -7.70
C ARG A 45 -8.16 -27.72 -6.79
N VAL A 46 -7.51 -27.73 -5.64
CA VAL A 46 -7.53 -26.68 -4.63
C VAL A 46 -6.09 -26.26 -4.35
N GLN A 47 -5.87 -24.99 -4.07
CA GLN A 47 -4.60 -24.48 -3.56
C GLN A 47 -4.81 -23.78 -2.24
N LEU A 48 -3.80 -23.86 -1.38
CA LEU A 48 -3.87 -23.48 0.03
C LEU A 48 -2.57 -22.78 0.46
N ILE A 49 -2.72 -21.66 1.16
CA ILE A 49 -1.73 -21.12 2.09
C ILE A 49 -2.42 -20.93 3.43
N ALA A 50 -1.94 -21.61 4.48
CA ALA A 50 -2.37 -21.39 5.85
C ALA A 50 -1.20 -20.84 6.66
N GLY A 51 -1.37 -19.67 7.29
CA GLY A 51 -0.41 -19.08 8.20
C GLY A 51 -0.82 -19.29 9.65
N LEU A 52 0.17 -19.68 10.44
CA LEU A 52 0.05 -19.95 11.87
C LEU A 52 1.14 -19.15 12.58
N HIS A 53 0.73 -18.36 13.56
CA HIS A 53 1.65 -17.69 14.47
C HIS A 53 2.16 -18.71 15.49
N THR A 54 3.46 -18.66 15.76
CA THR A 54 4.15 -19.56 16.68
C THR A 54 5.07 -18.74 17.55
N ASP A 55 4.89 -18.83 18.87
CA ASP A 55 5.90 -18.33 19.82
C ASP A 55 6.95 -19.43 20.03
N PRO A 56 8.18 -19.28 19.49
CA PRO A 56 9.21 -20.32 19.61
C PRO A 56 9.67 -20.53 21.06
N GLU A 57 9.44 -19.54 21.94
CA GLU A 57 9.82 -19.61 23.35
C GLU A 57 8.78 -20.36 24.21
N ASP A 58 7.57 -20.58 23.68
CA ASP A 58 6.51 -21.33 24.35
C ASP A 58 6.36 -22.74 23.75
N ALA A 59 6.74 -23.75 24.55
CA ALA A 59 6.61 -25.14 24.15
C ALA A 59 5.16 -25.55 23.83
N ALA A 60 4.15 -24.95 24.50
CA ALA A 60 2.74 -25.23 24.20
C ALA A 60 2.31 -24.67 22.84
N SER A 61 2.74 -23.45 22.51
CA SER A 61 2.56 -22.84 21.18
C SER A 61 3.20 -23.68 20.06
N VAL A 62 4.43 -24.15 20.27
CA VAL A 62 5.11 -25.02 19.29
C VAL A 62 4.38 -26.34 19.09
N LEU A 63 3.94 -27.00 20.17
CA LEU A 63 3.22 -28.28 20.09
C LEU A 63 1.86 -28.14 19.41
N SER A 64 1.10 -27.08 19.74
CA SER A 64 -0.20 -26.80 19.13
C SER A 64 -0.06 -26.48 17.64
N THR A 65 0.90 -25.64 17.26
CA THR A 65 1.17 -25.34 15.85
C THR A 65 1.54 -26.60 15.06
N ARG A 66 2.42 -27.46 15.59
CA ARG A 66 2.76 -28.74 14.93
C ARG A 66 1.56 -29.68 14.78
N ALA A 67 0.60 -29.64 15.71
CA ALA A 67 -0.65 -30.37 15.55
C ALA A 67 -1.50 -29.76 14.43
N LEU A 68 -1.66 -28.44 14.40
CA LEU A 68 -2.39 -27.72 13.36
C LEU A 68 -1.80 -27.95 11.97
N LEU A 69 -0.48 -27.89 11.78
CA LEU A 69 0.18 -28.19 10.48
C LEU A 69 -0.16 -29.61 9.99
N ARG A 70 -0.20 -30.59 10.89
CA ARG A 70 -0.61 -31.96 10.53
C ARG A 70 -2.08 -32.01 10.12
N HIS A 71 -2.96 -31.32 10.85
CA HIS A 71 -4.38 -31.23 10.51
C HIS A 71 -4.63 -30.50 9.19
N TRP A 72 -3.89 -29.43 8.91
CA TRP A 72 -3.94 -28.70 7.64
C TRP A 72 -3.42 -29.56 6.48
N LEU A 73 -2.35 -30.34 6.65
CA LEU A 73 -1.87 -31.28 5.63
C LEU A 73 -2.88 -32.38 5.30
N VAL A 74 -3.52 -32.97 6.32
CA VAL A 74 -4.59 -33.95 6.11
C VAL A 74 -5.78 -33.30 5.40
N THR A 75 -6.19 -32.11 5.86
CA THR A 75 -7.28 -31.34 5.25
C THR A 75 -6.99 -31.02 3.78
N PHE A 76 -5.79 -30.56 3.48
CA PHE A 76 -5.37 -30.25 2.12
C PHE A 76 -5.50 -31.46 1.18
N ARG A 77 -5.05 -32.64 1.62
CA ARG A 77 -5.18 -33.89 0.85
C ARG A 77 -6.65 -34.26 0.60
N GLU A 78 -7.51 -34.10 1.60
CA GLU A 78 -8.95 -34.34 1.45
C GLU A 78 -9.62 -33.32 0.51
N LEU A 79 -9.22 -32.05 0.57
CA LEU A 79 -9.71 -31.01 -0.35
C LEU A 79 -9.30 -31.27 -1.80
N GLN A 80 -8.15 -31.90 -2.06
CA GLN A 80 -7.82 -32.33 -3.42
C GLN A 80 -8.82 -33.37 -3.96
N ILE A 81 -9.29 -34.27 -3.10
CA ILE A 81 -10.19 -35.37 -3.49
C ILE A 81 -11.63 -34.88 -3.60
N ASN A 82 -12.07 -34.02 -2.68
CA ASN A 82 -13.47 -33.64 -2.51
C ASN A 82 -13.81 -32.23 -3.01
N GLY A 83 -12.82 -31.38 -3.26
CA GLY A 83 -13.00 -29.98 -3.63
C GLY A 83 -13.27 -29.07 -2.43
N LEU A 84 -13.36 -27.76 -2.71
CA LEU A 84 -13.48 -26.72 -1.69
C LEU A 84 -14.86 -26.71 -0.99
N SER A 85 -15.88 -27.35 -1.59
CA SER A 85 -17.22 -27.45 -1.00
C SER A 85 -17.26 -28.13 0.37
N ARG A 86 -16.29 -29.02 0.67
CA ARG A 86 -16.21 -29.72 1.96
C ARG A 86 -15.47 -28.98 3.06
N PHE A 87 -14.87 -27.83 2.76
CA PHE A 87 -14.05 -27.09 3.72
C PHE A 87 -14.74 -26.81 5.08
N PRO A 88 -16.00 -26.36 5.17
CA PRO A 88 -16.64 -26.09 6.48
C PRO A 88 -16.70 -27.32 7.39
N VAL A 89 -17.01 -28.48 6.82
CA VAL A 89 -17.08 -29.75 7.55
C VAL A 89 -15.69 -30.14 8.09
N MET A 90 -14.63 -29.85 7.32
CA MET A 90 -13.26 -30.13 7.73
C MET A 90 -12.77 -29.21 8.83
N VAL A 91 -13.17 -27.92 8.78
CA VAL A 91 -12.88 -26.95 9.84
C VAL A 91 -13.46 -27.43 11.17
N GLU A 92 -14.71 -27.89 11.18
CA GLU A 92 -15.36 -28.39 12.38
C GLU A 92 -14.72 -29.70 12.88
N ARG A 93 -14.55 -30.67 11.97
CA ARG A 93 -14.05 -32.02 12.31
C ARG A 93 -12.62 -31.99 12.84
N ASN A 94 -11.76 -31.19 12.22
CA ASN A 94 -10.33 -31.12 12.57
C ASN A 94 -10.01 -29.95 13.51
N ARG A 95 -11.01 -29.15 13.91
CA ARG A 95 -10.87 -27.92 14.72
C ARG A 95 -9.76 -27.02 14.17
N LEU A 96 -9.87 -26.69 12.88
CA LEU A 96 -8.85 -25.89 12.20
C LEU A 96 -8.89 -24.45 12.68
N GLU A 97 -7.71 -23.90 12.87
CA GLU A 97 -7.46 -22.49 13.16
C GLU A 97 -6.34 -22.00 12.24
N ALA A 98 -6.41 -20.74 11.84
CA ALA A 98 -5.37 -20.05 11.08
C ALA A 98 -5.44 -18.54 11.29
N ASP A 99 -4.27 -17.91 11.35
CA ASP A 99 -4.11 -16.45 11.45
C ASP A 99 -4.12 -15.81 10.05
N PHE A 100 -3.81 -16.60 9.03
CA PHE A 100 -3.93 -16.23 7.63
C PHE A 100 -4.39 -17.45 6.83
N LEU A 101 -5.32 -17.27 5.91
CA LEU A 101 -5.78 -18.36 5.04
C LEU A 101 -6.05 -17.84 3.64
N LEU A 102 -5.39 -18.40 2.65
CA LEU A 102 -5.70 -18.25 1.25
C LEU A 102 -6.08 -19.61 0.69
N LEU A 103 -7.32 -19.75 0.24
CA LEU A 103 -7.86 -20.97 -0.32
C LEU A 103 -8.51 -20.64 -1.65
N PHE A 104 -8.22 -21.45 -2.67
CA PHE A 104 -8.84 -21.23 -3.97
C PHE A 104 -8.92 -22.47 -4.82
N ASP A 105 -9.93 -22.49 -5.69
CA ASP A 105 -10.12 -23.47 -6.74
C ASP A 105 -10.39 -22.76 -8.08
N SER A 106 -10.93 -23.48 -9.07
CA SER A 106 -11.29 -22.90 -10.37
C SER A 106 -12.49 -21.96 -10.33
N GLU A 107 -13.29 -21.96 -9.25
CA GLU A 107 -14.54 -21.20 -9.16
C GLU A 107 -14.43 -19.99 -8.23
N ARG A 108 -13.70 -20.10 -7.14
CA ARG A 108 -13.56 -19.06 -6.12
C ARG A 108 -12.17 -19.01 -5.52
N ILE A 109 -11.79 -17.77 -5.19
CA ILE A 109 -10.76 -17.45 -4.21
C ILE A 109 -11.46 -16.98 -2.94
N VAL A 110 -10.99 -17.46 -1.80
CA VAL A 110 -11.40 -17.03 -0.46
C VAL A 110 -10.15 -16.72 0.37
N ILE A 111 -10.18 -15.61 1.09
CA ILE A 111 -9.04 -15.13 1.86
C ILE A 111 -9.51 -14.68 3.24
N TRP A 112 -8.84 -15.15 4.29
CA TRP A 112 -8.88 -14.58 5.62
C TRP A 112 -7.51 -13.98 5.91
N CYS A 113 -7.47 -12.70 6.22
CA CYS A 113 -6.21 -11.99 6.39
C CYS A 113 -6.34 -10.95 7.50
N ASP A 114 -5.26 -10.70 8.23
CA ASP A 114 -5.23 -9.65 9.24
C ASP A 114 -5.55 -8.28 8.60
N PRO A 115 -6.33 -7.39 9.25
CA PRO A 115 -6.67 -6.07 8.71
C PRO A 115 -5.48 -5.16 8.39
N GLY A 116 -4.29 -5.47 8.90
CA GLY A 116 -3.02 -4.82 8.58
C GLY A 116 -2.50 -5.14 7.18
N TYR A 117 -3.00 -6.18 6.51
CA TYR A 117 -2.64 -6.51 5.12
C TYR A 117 -3.76 -6.10 4.16
N ALA A 118 -3.37 -5.81 2.92
CA ALA A 118 -4.30 -5.51 1.84
C ALA A 118 -4.14 -6.52 0.70
N VAL A 119 -5.27 -6.84 0.07
CA VAL A 119 -5.35 -7.75 -1.07
C VAL A 119 -5.48 -6.92 -2.35
N TYR A 120 -4.53 -7.05 -3.25
CA TYR A 120 -4.48 -6.40 -4.55
C TYR A 120 -4.62 -7.43 -5.65
N LEU A 121 -5.39 -7.09 -6.68
CA LEU A 121 -5.59 -7.91 -7.87
C LEU A 121 -5.12 -7.09 -9.07
N SER A 122 -4.04 -7.52 -9.71
CA SER A 122 -3.70 -7.07 -11.05
C SER A 122 -4.48 -7.88 -12.07
N ARG A 123 -5.23 -7.19 -12.93
CA ARG A 123 -6.01 -7.81 -14.00
C ARG A 123 -5.94 -6.93 -15.24
N GLY A 124 -5.36 -7.48 -16.32
CA GLY A 124 -5.05 -6.70 -17.51
C GLY A 124 -3.89 -5.76 -17.22
N ARG A 125 -4.09 -4.45 -17.40
CA ARG A 125 -3.09 -3.41 -17.10
C ARG A 125 -3.39 -2.60 -15.85
N HIS A 126 -4.35 -3.03 -15.03
CA HIS A 126 -4.82 -2.26 -13.88
C HIS A 126 -4.72 -3.04 -12.58
N ILE A 127 -4.46 -2.30 -11.50
CA ILE A 127 -4.36 -2.85 -10.16
C ILE A 127 -5.57 -2.40 -9.35
N TYR A 128 -6.23 -3.39 -8.75
CA TYR A 128 -7.43 -3.17 -7.95
C TYR A 128 -7.19 -3.60 -6.51
N ARG A 129 -7.50 -2.72 -5.56
CA ARG A 129 -7.61 -3.13 -4.16
C ARG A 129 -8.94 -3.82 -3.92
N GLN A 130 -8.88 -5.07 -3.46
CA GLN A 130 -10.04 -5.81 -2.99
C GLN A 130 -10.50 -5.24 -1.64
N GLN A 131 -11.81 -5.15 -1.46
CA GLN A 131 -12.43 -4.71 -0.22
C GLN A 131 -12.94 -5.91 0.59
N PRO A 132 -12.79 -5.88 1.92
CA PRO A 132 -13.35 -6.91 2.79
C PRO A 132 -14.87 -7.04 2.56
N THR A 133 -15.36 -8.26 2.62
CA THR A 133 -16.78 -8.60 2.48
C THR A 133 -17.30 -9.30 3.74
N TYR A 134 -18.59 -9.66 3.76
CA TYR A 134 -19.20 -10.33 4.90
C TYR A 134 -18.65 -11.75 5.08
N HIS A 135 -18.29 -12.07 6.32
CA HIS A 135 -17.89 -13.42 6.72
C HIS A 135 -18.96 -14.47 6.39
N PRO A 136 -18.55 -15.72 6.09
CA PRO A 136 -19.48 -16.82 5.88
C PRO A 136 -20.25 -17.16 7.16
N GLU A 137 -21.58 -17.09 7.11
CA GLU A 137 -22.46 -17.44 8.23
C GLU A 137 -22.77 -18.96 8.32
N TYR A 138 -21.99 -19.80 7.64
CA TYR A 138 -22.27 -21.23 7.52
C TYR A 138 -21.56 -22.07 8.59
N GLY A 139 -22.33 -22.61 9.53
CA GLY A 139 -21.83 -23.58 10.52
C GLY A 139 -20.63 -23.08 11.31
N SER A 140 -19.58 -23.90 11.40
CA SER A 140 -18.31 -23.59 12.09
C SER A 140 -17.55 -22.40 11.51
N LEU A 141 -17.79 -22.04 10.23
CA LEU A 141 -17.13 -20.89 9.61
C LEU A 141 -17.60 -19.55 10.17
N SER A 142 -18.73 -19.51 10.87
CA SER A 142 -19.21 -18.29 11.53
C SER A 142 -18.30 -17.81 12.67
N VAL A 143 -17.52 -18.73 13.23
CA VAL A 143 -16.55 -18.46 14.31
C VAL A 143 -15.12 -18.43 13.77
N PHE A 144 -14.83 -19.23 12.74
CA PHE A 144 -13.52 -19.32 12.12
C PHE A 144 -13.05 -17.96 11.57
N GLY A 145 -11.88 -17.49 12.02
CA GLY A 145 -11.25 -16.28 11.51
C GLY A 145 -12.11 -15.02 11.70
N ARG A 146 -12.99 -14.98 12.71
CA ARG A 146 -13.92 -13.86 12.94
C ARG A 146 -13.24 -12.50 13.09
N ASP A 147 -12.02 -12.50 13.61
CA ASP A 147 -11.22 -11.30 13.82
C ASP A 147 -10.41 -10.88 12.57
N LEU A 148 -10.45 -11.69 11.51
CA LEU A 148 -9.75 -11.43 10.24
C LEU A 148 -10.69 -10.74 9.24
N ASP A 149 -10.12 -10.00 8.30
CA ASP A 149 -10.85 -9.53 7.13
C ASP A 149 -11.09 -10.69 6.16
N PHE A 150 -12.33 -10.82 5.68
CA PHE A 150 -12.70 -11.86 4.72
C PHE A 150 -12.84 -11.29 3.30
N TYR A 151 -12.28 -11.98 2.31
CA TYR A 151 -12.37 -11.61 0.90
C TYR A 151 -12.84 -12.81 0.09
N SER A 152 -13.65 -12.55 -0.95
CA SER A 152 -13.97 -13.60 -1.90
C SER A 152 -14.29 -13.07 -3.29
N PHE A 153 -13.74 -13.69 -4.32
CA PHE A 153 -13.99 -13.30 -5.71
C PHE A 153 -13.68 -14.47 -6.65
N ARG A 154 -14.01 -14.31 -7.94
CA ARG A 154 -13.76 -15.34 -8.95
C ARG A 154 -12.38 -15.17 -9.59
N PRO A 155 -11.58 -16.24 -9.67
CA PRO A 155 -10.32 -16.23 -10.40
C PRO A 155 -10.57 -16.12 -11.91
N ARG A 156 -9.61 -15.55 -12.63
CA ARG A 156 -9.52 -15.56 -14.09
C ARG A 156 -8.08 -15.87 -14.52
N GLU A 157 -7.95 -16.34 -15.75
CA GLU A 157 -6.64 -16.56 -16.37
C GLU A 157 -5.92 -15.22 -16.54
N GLY A 158 -4.63 -15.19 -16.16
CA GLY A 158 -3.82 -13.99 -16.16
C GLY A 158 -4.03 -13.06 -14.96
N ASP A 159 -4.81 -13.47 -13.95
CA ASP A 159 -4.88 -12.72 -12.70
C ASP A 159 -3.61 -12.88 -11.87
N ASP A 160 -3.08 -11.77 -11.38
CA ASP A 160 -2.02 -11.76 -10.37
C ASP A 160 -2.56 -11.16 -9.06
N LEU A 161 -2.56 -11.98 -8.02
CA LEU A 161 -2.91 -11.59 -6.66
C LEU A 161 -1.65 -11.17 -5.90
N LEU A 162 -1.72 -10.07 -5.16
CA LEU A 162 -0.68 -9.63 -4.23
C LEU A 162 -1.31 -9.32 -2.87
N ILE A 163 -0.73 -9.85 -1.81
CA ILE A 163 -1.13 -9.59 -0.43
C ILE A 163 0.09 -9.02 0.28
N VAL A 164 0.00 -7.77 0.73
CA VAL A 164 1.12 -7.03 1.32
C VAL A 164 0.59 -5.91 2.22
N ASP A 165 1.44 -5.42 3.12
CA ASP A 165 1.17 -4.22 3.92
C ASP A 165 0.82 -3.03 2.98
N PRO A 166 -0.37 -2.41 3.11
CA PRO A 166 -0.75 -1.28 2.28
C PRO A 166 0.18 -0.07 2.45
N ALA A 167 0.82 0.10 3.60
CA ALA A 167 1.76 1.20 3.83
C ALA A 167 3.01 1.09 2.95
N PHE A 168 3.35 -0.11 2.46
CA PHE A 168 4.41 -0.31 1.48
C PHE A 168 3.98 0.13 0.08
N ILE A 169 2.74 -0.18 -0.32
CA ILE A 169 2.19 0.23 -1.63
C ILE A 169 2.01 1.75 -1.70
N ASP A 170 1.62 2.38 -0.58
CA ASP A 170 1.46 3.85 -0.48
C ASP A 170 2.76 4.65 -0.68
N LEU A 171 3.91 3.99 -0.81
CA LEU A 171 5.20 4.64 -1.10
C LEU A 171 5.36 5.03 -2.56
N PHE A 172 4.60 4.40 -3.46
CA PHE A 172 4.79 4.48 -4.90
C PHE A 172 3.60 5.13 -5.57
N ASP A 173 3.82 5.76 -6.73
CA ASP A 173 2.73 6.28 -7.53
C ASP A 173 1.91 5.13 -8.13
N PRO A 174 0.57 5.16 -8.04
CA PRO A 174 -0.27 4.11 -8.60
C PRO A 174 -0.08 3.85 -10.09
N ARG A 175 0.28 4.85 -10.90
CA ARG A 175 0.51 4.68 -12.35
C ARG A 175 1.80 3.93 -12.60
N ASP A 176 2.87 4.32 -11.90
CA ASP A 176 4.16 3.63 -11.98
C ASP A 176 4.03 2.16 -11.55
N LEU A 177 3.19 1.88 -10.54
CA LEU A 177 2.87 0.51 -10.16
C LEU A 177 2.14 -0.26 -11.27
N GLU A 178 1.10 0.32 -11.89
CA GLU A 178 0.40 -0.32 -13.00
C GLU A 178 1.33 -0.65 -14.17
N ASP A 179 2.24 0.25 -14.52
CA ASP A 179 3.22 0.02 -15.58
C ASP A 179 4.25 -1.05 -15.18
N LEU A 180 4.76 -1.01 -13.94
CA LEU A 180 5.71 -2.01 -13.42
C LEU A 180 5.12 -3.43 -13.47
N PHE A 181 3.89 -3.61 -12.98
CA PHE A 181 3.22 -4.90 -12.96
C PHE A 181 2.74 -5.35 -14.35
N ALA A 182 2.53 -4.41 -15.28
CA ALA A 182 2.20 -4.74 -16.66
C ALA A 182 3.43 -5.18 -17.49
N ASP A 183 4.59 -4.56 -17.26
CA ASP A 183 5.83 -4.88 -17.98
C ASP A 183 6.49 -6.13 -17.41
N ILE A 184 6.54 -6.24 -16.08
CA ILE A 184 7.17 -7.36 -15.38
C ILE A 184 6.16 -8.48 -15.17
N HIS A 185 6.26 -9.52 -16.00
CA HIS A 185 5.40 -10.69 -15.94
C HIS A 185 5.63 -11.58 -14.69
N GLN A 186 6.71 -11.33 -13.93
CA GLN A 186 7.06 -12.05 -12.72
C GLN A 186 7.03 -11.13 -11.49
N ILE A 187 6.01 -11.32 -10.66
CA ILE A 187 5.78 -10.54 -9.43
C ILE A 187 7.01 -10.47 -8.50
N ASN A 188 7.83 -11.52 -8.45
CA ASN A 188 9.03 -11.55 -7.62
C ASN A 188 10.06 -10.47 -8.03
N VAL A 189 10.19 -10.25 -9.35
CA VAL A 189 11.10 -9.24 -9.90
C VAL A 189 10.54 -7.85 -9.63
N ALA A 190 9.24 -7.65 -9.82
CA ALA A 190 8.56 -6.39 -9.48
C ALA A 190 8.73 -6.05 -7.99
N MET A 191 8.51 -7.02 -7.10
CA MET A 191 8.67 -6.81 -5.66
C MET A 191 10.13 -6.52 -5.28
N MET A 192 11.11 -7.18 -5.90
CA MET A 192 12.52 -6.87 -5.68
C MET A 192 12.87 -5.44 -6.13
N GLU A 193 12.32 -4.99 -7.25
CA GLU A 193 12.49 -3.62 -7.73
C GLU A 193 11.83 -2.59 -6.80
N LEU A 194 10.60 -2.85 -6.35
CA LEU A 194 9.93 -2.00 -5.35
C LEU A 194 10.71 -1.92 -4.04
N THR A 195 11.24 -3.05 -3.55
CA THR A 195 12.09 -3.05 -2.35
C THR A 195 13.39 -2.28 -2.57
N ARG A 196 13.98 -2.36 -3.77
CA ARG A 196 15.17 -1.55 -4.11
C ARG A 196 14.84 -0.05 -4.17
N LEU A 197 13.70 0.31 -4.74
CA LEU A 197 13.22 1.70 -4.81
C LEU A 197 12.90 2.25 -3.42
N SER A 198 12.31 1.45 -2.52
CA SER A 198 12.03 1.89 -1.14
C SER A 198 13.31 2.28 -0.40
N ILE A 199 14.39 1.50 -0.58
CA ILE A 199 15.72 1.80 -0.04
C ILE A 199 16.26 3.11 -0.63
N SER A 200 16.06 3.35 -1.92
CA SER A 200 16.48 4.60 -2.58
C SER A 200 15.75 5.84 -2.03
N TYR A 201 14.49 5.68 -1.59
CA TYR A 201 13.71 6.71 -0.88
C TYR A 201 14.10 6.84 0.60
N GLY A 202 15.14 6.15 1.06
CA GLY A 202 15.61 6.19 2.44
C GLY A 202 14.74 5.39 3.41
N ARG A 203 13.85 4.52 2.92
CA ARG A 203 13.03 3.62 3.74
C ARG A 203 13.54 2.18 3.58
N ASN A 204 14.25 1.67 4.58
CA ASN A 204 14.63 0.25 4.61
C ASN A 204 13.45 -0.59 5.11
N ILE A 205 12.49 -0.84 4.21
CA ILE A 205 11.29 -1.64 4.49
C ILE A 205 11.38 -2.94 3.69
N ASP A 206 11.39 -4.06 4.40
CA ASP A 206 11.27 -5.40 3.84
C ASP A 206 9.93 -5.99 4.30
N PRO A 207 8.86 -5.89 3.47
CA PRO A 207 7.54 -6.37 3.86
C PRO A 207 7.40 -7.87 3.60
N THR A 208 6.67 -8.56 4.48
CA THR A 208 6.14 -9.90 4.16
C THR A 208 5.06 -9.76 3.09
N TRP A 209 5.12 -10.58 2.05
CA TRP A 209 4.13 -10.57 0.98
C TRP A 209 3.87 -11.95 0.40
N PHE A 210 2.66 -12.12 -0.13
CA PHE A 210 2.21 -13.33 -0.79
C PHE A 210 1.69 -12.98 -2.17
N SER A 211 1.95 -13.83 -3.15
CA SER A 211 1.37 -13.67 -4.47
C SER A 211 0.88 -14.98 -5.07
N VAL A 212 -0.13 -14.84 -5.93
CA VAL A 212 -0.65 -15.95 -6.73
C VAL A 212 -0.81 -15.48 -8.16
N GLN A 213 -0.07 -16.11 -9.07
CA GLN A 213 -0.24 -15.91 -10.50
C GLN A 213 -1.08 -17.03 -11.09
N ILE A 214 -2.25 -16.71 -11.62
CA ILE A 214 -3.19 -17.69 -12.20
C ILE A 214 -2.87 -17.87 -13.68
N GLN A 215 -2.28 -19.01 -14.02
CA GLN A 215 -1.85 -19.29 -15.40
C GLN A 215 -2.98 -19.86 -16.23
N LYS A 216 -3.80 -20.75 -15.65
CA LYS A 216 -4.90 -21.42 -16.35
C LYS A 216 -5.98 -21.85 -15.39
N VAL A 217 -7.24 -21.70 -15.80
CA VAL A 217 -8.41 -22.10 -15.02
C VAL A 217 -9.23 -23.10 -15.82
N GLU A 218 -9.25 -24.35 -15.37
CA GLU A 218 -10.05 -25.40 -15.98
C GLU A 218 -11.27 -25.68 -15.09
N PRO A 219 -12.51 -25.48 -15.58
CA PRO A 219 -13.69 -25.74 -14.78
C PRO A 219 -13.73 -27.21 -14.37
N ASP A 220 -14.13 -27.45 -13.12
CA ASP A 220 -14.29 -28.82 -12.63
C ASP A 220 -15.52 -29.44 -13.31
N LEU A 221 -15.35 -30.55 -14.02
CA LEU A 221 -16.48 -31.28 -14.59
C LEU A 221 -17.35 -31.80 -13.44
N GLU A 222 -18.64 -31.45 -13.43
CA GLU A 222 -19.57 -31.81 -12.35
C GLU A 222 -19.58 -33.31 -12.01
N MET A 223 -19.27 -34.18 -12.98
CA MET A 223 -19.13 -35.63 -12.78
C MET A 223 -18.09 -36.02 -11.72
N PHE A 224 -17.09 -35.18 -11.46
CA PHE A 224 -16.05 -35.39 -10.45
C PHE A 224 -16.31 -34.61 -9.14
N SER A 225 -17.44 -33.91 -9.03
CA SER A 225 -17.85 -33.29 -7.77
C SER A 225 -18.08 -34.36 -6.68
N ALA A 226 -17.72 -34.05 -5.44
CA ALA A 226 -17.98 -34.91 -4.29
C ALA A 226 -19.49 -35.23 -4.16
N GLU A 227 -20.35 -34.27 -4.52
CA GLU A 227 -21.80 -34.44 -4.50
C GLU A 227 -22.27 -35.46 -5.54
N SER A 228 -21.69 -35.42 -6.75
CA SER A 228 -21.98 -36.42 -7.80
C SER A 228 -21.56 -37.82 -7.36
N ARG A 229 -20.41 -37.96 -6.69
CA ARG A 229 -19.94 -39.25 -6.15
C ARG A 229 -20.84 -39.77 -5.03
N GLU A 230 -21.32 -38.91 -4.13
CA GLU A 230 -22.27 -39.30 -3.09
C GLU A 230 -23.63 -39.72 -3.66
N ARG A 231 -24.12 -38.99 -4.68
CA ARG A 231 -25.32 -39.36 -5.45
C ARG A 231 -25.18 -40.74 -6.08
N VAL A 232 -24.05 -41.02 -6.73
CA VAL A 232 -23.75 -42.35 -7.32
C VAL A 232 -23.61 -43.43 -6.25
N ALA A 233 -23.04 -43.11 -5.09
CA ALA A 233 -22.90 -44.05 -3.97
C ALA A 233 -24.21 -44.32 -3.21
N GLY A 234 -25.37 -43.83 -3.69
CA GLY A 234 -26.67 -44.05 -3.08
C GLY A 234 -26.85 -43.34 -1.72
N ARG A 235 -25.89 -42.52 -1.30
CA ARG A 235 -26.05 -41.62 -0.16
C ARG A 235 -26.86 -40.43 -0.65
N LYS A 236 -28.18 -40.46 -0.42
CA LYS A 236 -28.99 -39.23 -0.47
C LYS A 236 -28.42 -38.27 0.57
N GLY A 237 -27.61 -37.31 0.12
CA GLY A 237 -27.18 -36.20 0.94
C GLY A 237 -28.42 -35.57 1.56
N ARG A 238 -28.40 -35.36 2.88
CA ARG A 238 -29.53 -34.85 3.67
C ARG A 238 -29.89 -33.38 3.35
N GLY A 239 -29.56 -32.89 2.15
CA GLY A 239 -29.60 -31.48 1.77
C GLY A 239 -29.83 -31.27 0.28
N GLU A 240 -30.86 -31.90 -0.30
CA GLU A 240 -31.38 -31.54 -1.64
C GLU A 240 -31.91 -30.08 -1.72
N MET A 241 -31.87 -29.33 -0.60
CA MET A 241 -32.29 -27.93 -0.48
C MET A 241 -31.24 -26.98 0.12
N GLU A 242 -30.02 -27.43 0.42
CA GLU A 242 -28.99 -26.54 0.94
C GLU A 242 -28.13 -25.98 -0.19
N ILE A 243 -28.31 -24.68 -0.50
CA ILE A 243 -27.43 -23.94 -1.41
C ILE A 243 -25.97 -24.13 -0.92
N PRO A 244 -25.04 -24.63 -1.77
CA PRO A 244 -23.64 -24.81 -1.40
C PRO A 244 -23.05 -23.56 -0.78
N TRP A 245 -22.25 -23.71 0.28
CA TRP A 245 -21.74 -22.56 1.06
C TRP A 245 -20.98 -21.55 0.17
N LEU A 246 -20.24 -22.03 -0.83
CA LEU A 246 -19.56 -21.21 -1.83
C LEU A 246 -20.52 -20.32 -2.63
N GLN A 247 -21.75 -20.76 -2.90
CA GLN A 247 -22.72 -19.93 -3.61
C GLN A 247 -23.33 -18.84 -2.72
N ARG A 248 -23.29 -19.00 -1.39
CA ARG A 248 -23.83 -18.02 -0.42
C ARG A 248 -22.89 -16.85 -0.15
N LEU A 249 -21.61 -16.96 -0.50
CA LEU A 249 -20.64 -15.92 -0.18
C LEU A 249 -20.86 -14.69 -1.06
N SER A 250 -20.73 -13.52 -0.45
CA SER A 250 -20.71 -12.26 -1.18
C SER A 250 -19.36 -12.09 -1.89
N ASN A 251 -19.37 -11.42 -3.05
CA ASN A 251 -18.12 -11.05 -3.72
C ASN A 251 -17.56 -9.76 -3.11
N SER A 252 -16.25 -9.74 -2.90
CA SER A 252 -15.47 -8.55 -2.59
C SER A 252 -15.67 -7.50 -3.67
N LYS A 253 -15.87 -6.27 -3.23
CA LYS A 253 -15.86 -5.11 -4.12
C LYS A 253 -14.41 -4.75 -4.44
N VAL A 254 -14.23 -4.03 -5.54
CA VAL A 254 -12.92 -3.56 -5.99
C VAL A 254 -12.89 -2.05 -6.05
N VAL A 255 -11.74 -1.47 -5.72
CA VAL A 255 -11.44 -0.05 -5.91
C VAL A 255 -10.16 0.02 -6.75
N PRO A 256 -10.17 0.69 -7.92
CA PRO A 256 -8.95 0.94 -8.67
C PRO A 256 -7.91 1.64 -7.81
N LEU A 257 -6.64 1.22 -7.89
CA LEU A 257 -5.59 1.85 -7.07
C LEU A 257 -5.39 3.34 -7.43
N LEU A 258 -5.69 3.71 -8.69
CA LEU A 258 -5.73 5.08 -9.19
C LEU A 258 -6.71 5.99 -8.43
N ASP A 259 -7.82 5.43 -7.91
CA ASP A 259 -8.81 6.17 -7.11
C ASP A 259 -8.35 6.35 -5.65
N GLY A 260 -7.16 5.83 -5.32
CA GLY A 260 -6.53 5.88 -4.01
C GLY A 260 -6.58 4.54 -3.28
N ASN A 261 -5.60 4.33 -2.40
CA ASN A 261 -5.48 3.11 -1.62
C ASN A 261 -6.42 3.13 -0.39
N LEU A 262 -7.73 3.11 -0.63
CA LEU A 262 -8.75 3.22 0.42
C LEU A 262 -9.27 1.84 0.88
N ARG A 263 -9.47 1.69 2.20
CA ARG A 263 -10.15 0.54 2.82
C ARG A 263 -11.57 0.92 3.22
N ILE A 264 -12.55 0.21 2.68
CA ILE A 264 -13.98 0.38 2.93
C ILE A 264 -14.53 -0.94 3.45
N THR A 265 -14.85 -0.99 4.75
CA THR A 265 -15.45 -2.18 5.35
C THR A 265 -16.95 -2.26 5.05
N PRO A 266 -17.58 -3.45 5.08
CA PRO A 266 -19.02 -3.60 4.86
C PRO A 266 -19.87 -2.76 5.83
N ALA A 267 -19.47 -2.66 7.09
CA ALA A 267 -20.11 -1.79 8.08
C ALA A 267 -19.97 -0.30 7.73
N GLY A 268 -18.80 0.11 7.23
CA GLY A 268 -18.58 1.46 6.71
C GLY A 268 -19.49 1.76 5.51
N TYR A 269 -19.66 0.80 4.61
CA TYR A 269 -20.53 0.93 3.45
C TYR A 269 -22.02 1.10 3.84
N LYS A 270 -22.51 0.32 4.81
CA LYS A 270 -23.89 0.48 5.34
C LYS A 270 -24.12 1.88 5.91
N ARG A 271 -23.18 2.38 6.73
CA ARG A 271 -23.26 3.75 7.28
C ARG A 271 -23.28 4.82 6.19
N PHE A 272 -22.48 4.65 5.14
CA PHE A 272 -22.47 5.57 4.01
C PHE A 272 -23.81 5.57 3.24
N GLN A 273 -24.39 4.39 3.02
CA GLN A 273 -25.71 4.27 2.38
C GLN A 273 -26.85 4.85 3.24
N GLU A 274 -26.82 4.62 4.55
CA GLU A 274 -27.82 5.16 5.49
C GLU A 274 -27.72 6.68 5.59
N GLY A 275 -26.52 7.24 5.62
CA GLY A 275 -26.30 8.70 5.60
C GLY A 275 -26.86 9.38 4.35
N ASN A 276 -26.83 8.70 3.19
CA ASN A 276 -27.36 9.25 1.94
C ASN A 276 -28.89 9.09 1.79
N ARG A 277 -29.52 8.23 2.59
CA ARG A 277 -30.99 8.07 2.63
C ARG A 277 -31.68 9.19 3.39
N ASN A 278 -31.00 9.86 4.32
CA ASN A 278 -31.54 10.99 5.08
C ASN A 278 -31.59 12.32 4.29
N ILE A 279 -31.28 12.33 2.99
CA ILE A 279 -31.37 13.53 2.14
C ILE A 279 -32.68 13.58 1.33
N GLN A 280 -33.58 12.59 1.50
CA GLN A 280 -34.94 12.62 0.94
C GLN A 280 -36.01 13.00 1.98
N ASP A 281 -35.79 14.09 2.72
CA ASP A 281 -36.93 14.83 3.29
C ASP A 281 -37.46 15.77 2.21
N VAL A 282 -38.52 15.35 1.50
CA VAL A 282 -39.34 16.27 0.70
C VAL A 282 -39.89 17.32 1.69
N PRO A 283 -39.57 18.62 1.54
CA PRO A 283 -40.01 19.62 2.50
C PRO A 283 -41.53 19.75 2.38
N VAL A 284 -42.27 19.16 3.33
CA VAL A 284 -43.69 19.44 3.53
C VAL A 284 -43.79 20.89 3.97
N TYR A 285 -44.24 21.76 3.06
CA TYR A 285 -44.45 23.18 3.34
C TYR A 285 -45.54 23.34 4.40
N ARG A 286 -45.14 23.51 5.67
CA ARG A 286 -46.04 24.00 6.71
C ARG A 286 -46.10 25.52 6.62
N GLN A 287 -47.25 26.04 6.20
CA GLN A 287 -47.57 27.46 6.28
C GLN A 287 -47.42 27.92 7.74
N LYS A 288 -46.50 28.86 7.96
CA LYS A 288 -46.29 29.49 9.27
C LYS A 288 -47.46 30.46 9.51
N PRO A 289 -48.21 30.37 10.62
CA PRO A 289 -49.34 31.26 10.85
C PRO A 289 -48.87 32.71 11.02
N PRO A 290 -49.67 33.70 10.59
CA PRO A 290 -49.29 35.11 10.65
C PRO A 290 -49.20 35.58 12.11
N GLN A 291 -48.08 36.20 12.46
CA GLN A 291 -47.89 36.85 13.76
C GLN A 291 -48.11 38.36 13.61
N PHE A 292 -49.10 38.90 14.31
CA PHE A 292 -49.30 40.34 14.46
C PHE A 292 -48.41 40.86 15.59
N LYS A 293 -47.60 41.89 15.31
CA LYS A 293 -46.84 42.62 16.34
C LYS A 293 -47.44 44.02 16.50
N THR A 294 -48.14 44.26 17.60
CA THR A 294 -48.45 45.61 18.08
C THR A 294 -47.24 46.18 18.79
N ILE A 295 -46.84 47.38 18.36
CA ILE A 295 -45.76 48.20 18.95
C ILE A 295 -46.31 48.86 20.23
N TRP A 296 -45.43 49.36 21.12
CA TRP A 296 -45.66 49.95 22.46
C TRP A 296 -45.65 48.88 23.58
N THR A 297 -44.65 48.76 24.47
CA THR A 297 -44.11 49.80 25.36
C THR A 297 -42.68 49.42 25.79
N GLU A 298 -41.92 50.48 26.06
CA GLU A 298 -40.52 50.60 26.44
C GLU A 298 -40.22 50.06 27.84
N GLY A 299 -39.08 49.36 28.01
CA GLY A 299 -38.53 49.03 29.32
C GLY A 299 -37.83 47.65 29.42
N GLN A 300 -36.50 47.67 29.33
CA GLN A 300 -35.53 46.63 29.71
C GLN A 300 -35.16 45.53 28.69
N GLN A 301 -33.88 45.63 28.30
CA GLN A 301 -32.92 44.62 27.83
C GLN A 301 -32.87 44.19 26.34
N ALA A 302 -31.69 44.54 25.79
CA ALA A 302 -30.92 44.03 24.65
C ALA A 302 -31.44 44.27 23.21
N PRO A 303 -30.55 44.74 22.32
CA PRO A 303 -30.59 44.24 20.95
C PRO A 303 -29.23 43.85 20.37
N ALA A 304 -29.29 42.74 19.62
CA ALA A 304 -28.29 42.21 18.72
C ALA A 304 -28.06 43.15 17.51
N SER A 305 -26.81 43.25 17.05
CA SER A 305 -26.45 43.95 15.83
C SER A 305 -26.69 43.07 14.59
N LEU A 306 -27.33 43.69 13.59
CA LEU A 306 -27.70 43.13 12.29
C LEU A 306 -26.54 43.17 11.27
N PRO A 307 -26.60 42.35 10.20
CA PRO A 307 -25.58 42.26 9.15
C PRO A 307 -25.78 43.31 8.04
N THR A 308 -24.70 43.72 7.39
CA THR A 308 -24.71 44.63 6.23
C THR A 308 -24.53 43.83 4.94
N ARG A 309 -25.35 44.16 3.94
CA ARG A 309 -25.43 43.59 2.59
C ARG A 309 -25.08 44.68 1.58
N GLU A 310 -24.20 44.41 0.63
CA GLU A 310 -24.05 45.00 -0.73
C GLU A 310 -22.85 44.25 -1.39
N ASN A 311 -22.79 43.89 -2.67
CA ASN A 311 -23.65 44.03 -3.85
C ASN A 311 -23.32 42.86 -4.79
N ASP A 312 -24.35 42.35 -5.49
CA ASP A 312 -24.23 41.42 -6.61
C ASP A 312 -24.14 42.21 -7.92
N HIS A 313 -23.17 41.88 -8.79
CA HIS A 313 -23.37 41.92 -10.24
C HIS A 313 -22.44 40.93 -10.97
N ASP A 314 -23.10 39.97 -11.61
CA ASP A 314 -22.77 39.31 -12.88
C ASP A 314 -21.65 38.25 -13.02
N ARG A 315 -22.11 36.99 -13.00
CA ARG A 315 -22.08 36.01 -14.13
C ARG A 315 -20.72 35.52 -14.66
N ARG A 316 -20.31 34.29 -14.26
CA ARG A 316 -20.45 33.01 -15.03
C ARG A 316 -19.53 31.89 -14.50
N SER A 317 -20.17 30.79 -14.11
CA SER A 317 -19.77 29.35 -14.19
C SER A 317 -18.33 28.89 -13.89
N LEU A 318 -18.21 28.03 -12.86
CA LEU A 318 -17.48 26.74 -12.76
C LEU A 318 -17.31 26.43 -11.26
N HIS A 319 -18.24 25.74 -10.60
CA HIS A 319 -18.42 24.29 -10.48
C HIS A 319 -17.17 23.49 -10.06
N SER A 320 -17.38 22.69 -9.01
CA SER A 320 -16.56 21.61 -8.44
C SER A 320 -15.21 21.94 -7.81
N GLN A 321 -15.21 22.17 -6.51
CA GLN A 321 -14.42 21.51 -5.46
C GLN A 321 -14.77 22.21 -4.13
N ASP A 322 -14.50 21.59 -2.99
CA ASP A 322 -14.66 22.17 -1.64
C ASP A 322 -15.97 22.02 -0.85
N SER A 323 -16.67 20.88 -0.99
CA SER A 323 -17.66 20.51 0.05
C SER A 323 -17.69 19.02 0.46
N PHE A 324 -16.59 18.28 0.28
CA PHE A 324 -16.45 16.90 0.79
C PHE A 324 -15.19 16.65 1.66
N ALA A 325 -14.53 17.70 2.16
CA ALA A 325 -13.27 17.57 2.90
C ALA A 325 -13.30 18.08 4.36
N ALA A 326 -14.46 18.05 5.04
CA ALA A 326 -14.59 18.59 6.41
C ALA A 326 -14.73 17.53 7.53
N GLY A 327 -14.54 16.24 7.25
CA GLY A 327 -14.79 15.16 8.24
C GLY A 327 -13.57 14.39 8.76
N TYR A 328 -12.42 14.37 8.06
CA TYR A 328 -11.28 13.53 8.45
C TYR A 328 -9.95 14.25 8.28
N ARG A 329 -9.66 15.21 9.16
CA ARG A 329 -8.28 15.57 9.50
C ARG A 329 -8.16 15.89 10.99
N LYS A 330 -7.92 14.84 11.77
CA LYS A 330 -7.12 14.96 12.99
C LYS A 330 -5.93 14.02 12.83
N LYS A 331 -4.76 14.59 12.52
CA LYS A 331 -3.49 13.87 12.61
C LYS A 331 -3.34 13.43 14.08
N PRO A 332 -3.17 12.13 14.39
CA PRO A 332 -2.97 11.73 15.77
C PRO A 332 -1.63 12.27 16.26
N SER A 333 -1.72 13.18 17.24
CA SER A 333 -0.59 13.65 18.03
C SER A 333 0.08 12.45 18.71
N PHE A 334 1.39 12.52 18.88
CA PHE A 334 2.24 11.46 19.47
C PHE A 334 1.68 10.89 20.79
N LEU A 335 0.92 11.71 21.53
CA LEU A 335 0.27 11.35 22.79
C LEU A 335 -1.02 10.51 22.65
N ASP A 336 -1.70 10.52 21.50
CA ASP A 336 -2.84 9.63 21.24
C ASP A 336 -2.41 8.24 20.75
N ARG A 337 -1.17 8.12 20.22
CA ARG A 337 -0.56 6.83 19.86
C ARG A 337 -0.01 6.04 21.06
N LEU A 338 0.24 6.71 22.18
CA LEU A 338 0.63 6.06 23.44
C LEU A 338 -0.55 5.49 24.24
N LYS A 339 -1.80 5.80 23.84
CA LYS A 339 -3.00 5.42 24.61
C LYS A 339 -3.69 4.13 24.15
N HIS A 340 -3.17 3.45 23.12
CA HIS A 340 -3.67 2.15 22.64
C HIS A 340 -2.68 1.00 22.88
N TRP A 341 -1.70 1.19 23.77
CA TRP A 341 -0.90 0.08 24.28
C TRP A 341 -1.78 -0.81 25.16
N HIS A 342 -2.17 -1.97 24.63
CA HIS A 342 -2.71 -3.08 25.40
C HIS A 342 -1.74 -3.44 26.56
N PRO A 343 -2.16 -3.35 27.83
CA PRO A 343 -1.25 -3.50 28.98
C PRO A 343 -0.94 -4.96 29.36
N THR A 344 -1.19 -5.95 28.50
CA THR A 344 -0.95 -7.37 28.82
C THR A 344 0.42 -7.89 28.36
N GLY A 345 1.09 -7.22 27.41
CA GLY A 345 2.40 -7.64 26.90
C GLY A 345 3.62 -6.98 27.57
N PHE A 346 3.47 -5.79 28.15
CA PHE A 346 4.61 -5.03 28.68
C PHE A 346 5.05 -5.50 30.08
N ALA A 347 4.10 -5.98 30.91
CA ALA A 347 4.41 -6.51 32.24
C ALA A 347 5.21 -7.83 32.19
N SER A 348 4.96 -8.69 31.19
CA SER A 348 5.67 -9.97 31.03
C SER A 348 7.06 -9.81 30.40
N ARG A 349 7.27 -8.80 29.54
CA ARG A 349 8.60 -8.45 29.01
C ARG A 349 9.47 -7.74 30.06
N ILE A 350 8.89 -6.86 30.89
CA ILE A 350 9.62 -6.24 32.01
C ILE A 350 9.98 -7.28 33.07
N SER A 351 9.10 -8.24 33.41
CA SER A 351 9.42 -9.25 34.41
C SER A 351 10.50 -10.25 33.96
N LYS A 352 10.51 -10.64 32.67
CA LYS A 352 11.58 -11.46 32.08
C LYS A 352 12.92 -10.72 32.02
N MET A 353 12.92 -9.42 31.68
CA MET A 353 14.13 -8.59 31.72
C MET A 353 14.63 -8.37 33.16
N HIS A 354 13.71 -8.18 34.11
CA HIS A 354 14.02 -8.05 35.54
C HIS A 354 14.69 -9.31 36.08
N HIS A 355 14.21 -10.51 35.70
CA HIS A 355 14.79 -11.76 36.18
C HIS A 355 16.20 -12.02 35.63
N LYS A 356 16.45 -11.68 34.35
CA LYS A 356 17.77 -11.78 33.71
C LYS A 356 18.80 -10.80 34.31
N MET A 357 18.36 -9.59 34.66
CA MET A 357 19.23 -8.56 35.25
C MET A 357 19.51 -8.79 36.74
N THR A 358 18.62 -9.46 37.48
CA THR A 358 18.85 -9.81 38.90
C THR A 358 19.88 -10.93 39.11
N HIS A 359 20.37 -11.57 38.04
CA HIS A 359 21.32 -12.69 38.09
C HIS A 359 22.64 -12.41 37.32
N LEU A 360 23.03 -11.14 37.18
CA LEU A 360 24.26 -10.74 36.47
C LEU A 360 25.57 -11.17 37.16
N ILE A 361 25.57 -11.39 38.49
CA ILE A 361 26.76 -11.81 39.25
C ILE A 361 26.39 -13.03 40.11
N PRO A 362 26.93 -14.22 39.83
CA PRO A 362 26.69 -15.40 40.67
C PRO A 362 27.50 -15.27 41.97
N GLY A 363 26.83 -15.24 43.12
CA GLY A 363 27.50 -15.37 44.43
C GLY A 363 26.98 -14.50 45.57
N SER A 364 26.26 -13.40 45.32
CA SER A 364 25.56 -12.68 46.41
C SER A 364 24.36 -11.85 45.92
N ARG A 365 23.19 -12.09 46.52
CA ARG A 365 21.93 -11.39 46.17
C ARG A 365 21.96 -9.88 46.45
N GLY A 366 22.79 -9.45 47.41
CA GLY A 366 22.93 -8.03 47.78
C GLY A 366 23.68 -7.17 46.76
N MET A 367 24.76 -7.68 46.15
CA MET A 367 25.52 -6.91 45.16
C MET A 367 24.81 -6.81 43.81
N SER A 368 24.04 -7.83 43.41
CA SER A 368 23.24 -7.80 42.19
C SER A 368 22.13 -6.72 42.25
N TRP A 369 21.53 -6.53 43.42
CA TRP A 369 20.53 -5.49 43.64
C TRP A 369 21.12 -4.07 43.58
N LEU A 370 22.31 -3.86 44.15
CA LEU A 370 23.02 -2.58 44.07
C LEU A 370 23.46 -2.24 42.64
N ALA A 371 23.99 -3.23 41.91
CA ALA A 371 24.35 -3.06 40.51
C ALA A 371 23.14 -2.68 39.65
N TYR A 372 21.98 -3.30 39.90
CA TYR A 372 20.73 -2.98 39.21
C TYR A 372 20.30 -1.51 39.43
N ILE A 373 20.30 -1.05 40.67
CA ILE A 373 19.99 0.35 41.00
C ILE A 373 20.98 1.30 40.33
N ALA A 374 22.28 0.97 40.35
CA ALA A 374 23.32 1.79 39.72
C ALA A 374 23.13 1.92 38.20
N THR A 375 22.81 0.83 37.48
CA THR A 375 22.51 0.89 36.04
C THR A 375 21.30 1.78 35.72
N TRP A 376 20.26 1.73 36.55
CA TRP A 376 19.08 2.57 36.37
C TRP A 376 19.37 4.04 36.62
N LEU A 377 20.25 4.33 37.59
CA LEU A 377 20.71 5.68 37.89
C LEU A 377 21.53 6.27 36.73
N VAL A 378 22.43 5.47 36.14
CA VAL A 378 23.20 5.87 34.95
C VAL A 378 22.30 6.10 33.74
N ALA A 379 21.35 5.21 33.47
CA ALA A 379 20.39 5.38 32.38
C ALA A 379 19.55 6.66 32.56
N LEU A 380 19.13 6.96 33.79
CA LEU A 380 18.40 8.18 34.12
C LEU A 380 19.26 9.44 33.91
N LEU A 381 20.55 9.38 34.24
CA LEU A 381 21.49 10.48 34.03
C LEU A 381 21.74 10.74 32.54
N VAL A 382 21.88 9.68 31.73
CA VAL A 382 21.95 9.78 30.27
C VAL A 382 20.68 10.40 29.70
N LEU A 383 19.51 9.95 30.17
CA LEU A 383 18.22 10.46 29.68
C LEU A 383 18.03 11.95 30.03
N VAL A 384 18.42 12.36 31.24
CA VAL A 384 18.42 13.78 31.64
C VAL A 384 19.41 14.60 30.79
N SER A 385 20.59 14.06 30.46
CA SER A 385 21.57 14.75 29.61
C SER A 385 21.07 14.96 28.17
N VAL A 386 20.39 13.96 27.60
CA VAL A 386 19.76 14.06 26.28
C VAL A 386 18.62 15.09 26.31
N PHE A 387 17.83 15.13 27.38
CA PHE A 387 16.72 16.06 27.51
C PHE A 387 17.18 17.52 27.67
N ILE A 388 18.30 17.76 28.38
CA ILE A 388 18.92 19.09 28.48
C ILE A 388 19.55 19.51 27.14
N GLY A 389 20.17 18.58 26.42
CA GLY A 389 20.73 18.83 25.07
C GLY A 389 19.67 19.21 24.04
N VAL A 390 18.51 18.58 24.06
CA VAL A 390 17.39 18.89 23.16
C VAL A 390 16.76 20.26 23.49
N LYS A 391 16.75 20.67 24.77
CA LYS A 391 16.22 21.98 25.18
C LYS A 391 17.15 23.15 24.79
N SER A 392 18.44 22.90 24.61
CA SER A 392 19.43 23.87 24.12
C SER A 392 19.21 24.22 22.64
N ILE A 393 18.88 23.22 21.81
CA ILE A 393 18.66 23.38 20.36
C ILE A 393 17.34 24.10 20.05
N MET A 394 16.36 24.08 20.96
CA MET A 394 15.05 24.75 20.78
C MET A 394 15.00 26.21 21.26
N ARG A 395 16.12 26.81 21.70
CA ARG A 395 16.15 28.20 22.18
C ARG A 395 17.04 29.12 21.35
N GLY A 396 17.04 28.92 20.04
CA GLY A 396 17.60 29.86 19.06
C GLY A 396 16.59 30.14 17.97
N ASN A 397 15.68 31.08 18.20
CA ASN A 397 15.10 31.95 17.17
C ASN A 397 14.17 32.99 17.83
N GLN A 398 14.66 34.23 17.89
CA GLN A 398 13.79 35.41 17.94
C GLN A 398 13.64 35.99 16.52
N PRO A 399 12.52 36.66 16.22
CA PRO A 399 12.15 37.09 14.88
C PRO A 399 12.83 38.41 14.52
N VAL A 400 13.22 38.56 13.25
CA VAL A 400 13.65 39.85 12.69
C VAL A 400 12.57 40.33 11.72
N GLU A 401 12.17 41.58 11.91
CA GLU A 401 11.19 42.32 11.12
C GLU A 401 11.62 42.55 9.67
N THR A 402 10.57 42.67 8.86
CA THR A 402 10.40 43.01 7.44
C THR A 402 11.21 44.18 6.88
N GLN A 403 11.68 44.02 5.62
CA GLN A 403 11.65 45.01 4.53
C GLN A 403 11.55 44.28 3.16
N PRO A 404 11.07 44.94 2.08
CA PRO A 404 10.02 44.37 1.23
C PRO A 404 10.46 43.72 -0.10
N LEU A 405 9.45 43.03 -0.64
CA LEU A 405 9.26 42.32 -1.90
C LEU A 405 9.83 43.03 -3.17
N VAL A 406 10.61 42.30 -3.97
CA VAL A 406 10.71 42.48 -5.43
C VAL A 406 10.52 41.12 -6.09
N THR A 407 9.46 41.02 -6.89
CA THR A 407 9.03 39.84 -7.64
C THR A 407 9.63 39.87 -9.03
N THR A 408 10.21 38.75 -9.51
CA THR A 408 10.21 38.34 -10.94
C THR A 408 10.74 36.90 -11.06
N PRO A 409 10.37 36.16 -12.14
CA PRO A 409 9.93 34.76 -12.06
C PRO A 409 11.03 33.73 -12.30
N SER A 410 10.74 32.51 -11.84
CA SER A 410 11.42 31.26 -12.16
C SER A 410 11.32 30.94 -13.66
N VAL A 411 12.43 30.56 -14.29
CA VAL A 411 12.46 29.79 -15.54
C VAL A 411 13.30 28.55 -15.28
N GLU A 412 12.66 27.39 -15.43
CA GLU A 412 13.27 26.07 -15.49
C GLU A 412 14.29 26.02 -16.63
N ASN A 413 15.54 25.70 -16.31
CA ASN A 413 16.52 25.31 -17.34
C ASN A 413 16.24 23.85 -17.73
N GLU A 414 15.38 23.66 -18.72
CA GLU A 414 15.32 22.42 -19.50
C GLU A 414 16.62 22.29 -20.30
N THR A 415 17.46 21.31 -19.96
CA THR A 415 18.63 20.96 -20.78
C THR A 415 18.18 20.15 -21.99
N PRO A 416 18.35 20.64 -23.24
CA PRO A 416 17.93 19.90 -24.42
C PRO A 416 18.80 18.64 -24.62
N LYS A 417 18.14 17.50 -24.91
CA LYS A 417 18.78 16.21 -25.26
C LYS A 417 19.64 16.36 -26.52
N THR A 418 20.89 15.94 -26.40
CA THR A 418 21.94 15.96 -27.42
C THR A 418 21.99 14.62 -28.13
N ASP A 419 21.88 14.61 -29.47
CA ASP A 419 21.82 13.37 -30.25
C ASP A 419 23.17 12.99 -30.92
N PHE A 420 24.15 13.90 -31.04
CA PHE A 420 25.51 13.64 -31.54
C PHE A 420 26.46 14.83 -31.36
N GLU A 421 27.79 14.59 -31.38
CA GLU A 421 28.85 15.62 -31.34
C GLU A 421 29.66 15.61 -32.64
N ILE A 422 29.68 16.71 -33.39
CA ILE A 422 30.47 16.88 -34.63
C ILE A 422 31.28 18.18 -34.54
N ASP A 423 32.59 18.12 -34.82
CA ASP A 423 33.46 19.31 -34.82
C ASP A 423 33.36 20.08 -36.15
N ILE A 424 33.07 21.39 -36.07
CA ILE A 424 32.78 22.25 -37.21
C ILE A 424 33.62 23.53 -37.11
N THR A 425 34.02 24.09 -38.27
CA THR A 425 34.79 25.33 -38.34
C THR A 425 33.91 26.50 -38.81
N VAL A 426 34.02 27.66 -38.17
CA VAL A 426 33.21 28.85 -38.50
C VAL A 426 33.76 29.60 -39.73
N LYS A 427 32.88 29.89 -40.71
CA LYS A 427 33.21 30.59 -41.98
C LYS A 427 33.25 32.11 -41.85
N ALA A 428 32.35 32.67 -41.03
CA ALA A 428 32.08 34.10 -40.96
C ALA A 428 33.08 34.88 -40.09
N SER A 429 33.45 36.10 -40.51
CA SER A 429 34.42 36.97 -39.81
C SER A 429 34.05 37.29 -38.35
N SER A 430 32.75 37.42 -38.06
CA SER A 430 32.21 37.53 -36.71
C SER A 430 30.79 37.01 -36.72
N LEU A 431 30.48 36.09 -35.82
CA LEU A 431 29.20 35.42 -35.75
C LEU A 431 28.60 35.59 -34.36
N ARG A 432 27.35 36.05 -34.30
CA ARG A 432 26.58 36.19 -33.06
C ARG A 432 25.90 34.86 -32.74
N VAL A 433 26.19 34.31 -31.56
CA VAL A 433 25.56 33.11 -31.02
C VAL A 433 24.39 33.54 -30.13
N VAL A 434 23.19 33.05 -30.42
CA VAL A 434 21.95 33.50 -29.77
C VAL A 434 21.33 32.40 -28.90
N ALA A 435 20.55 32.78 -27.89
CA ALA A 435 20.00 31.84 -26.91
C ALA A 435 18.88 30.95 -27.49
N SER A 436 18.20 31.42 -28.54
CA SER A 436 17.11 30.72 -29.22
C SER A 436 17.17 30.95 -30.74
N PRO A 437 16.66 30.02 -31.57
CA PRO A 437 16.63 30.17 -33.02
C PRO A 437 15.93 31.48 -33.42
N GLY A 438 16.65 32.38 -34.11
CA GLY A 438 16.10 33.68 -34.54
C GLY A 438 15.93 34.74 -33.45
N GLY A 439 16.38 34.49 -32.22
CA GLY A 439 16.33 35.45 -31.12
C GLY A 439 17.42 36.54 -31.20
N ASP A 440 17.21 37.66 -30.52
CA ASP A 440 18.17 38.78 -30.44
C ASP A 440 19.10 38.73 -29.21
N GLU A 441 18.85 37.78 -28.29
CA GLU A 441 19.59 37.61 -27.04
C GLU A 441 20.95 36.94 -27.30
N LEU A 442 22.02 37.72 -27.16
CA LEU A 442 23.39 37.31 -27.43
C LEU A 442 23.97 36.48 -26.27
N VAL A 443 24.31 35.23 -26.55
CA VAL A 443 25.02 34.33 -25.61
C VAL A 443 26.54 34.50 -25.74
N GLY A 444 27.02 34.78 -26.96
CA GLY A 444 28.44 34.97 -27.24
C GLY A 444 28.70 35.36 -28.69
N THR A 445 29.97 35.63 -29.00
CA THR A 445 30.44 35.91 -30.37
C THR A 445 31.60 34.98 -30.69
N VAL A 446 31.54 34.33 -31.84
CA VAL A 446 32.56 33.41 -32.36
C VAL A 446 33.18 34.02 -33.62
N THR A 447 34.48 33.81 -33.81
CA THR A 447 35.23 34.40 -34.93
C THR A 447 35.63 33.35 -35.97
N ARG A 448 36.01 33.81 -37.16
CA ARG A 448 36.40 32.93 -38.27
C ARG A 448 37.60 32.05 -37.87
N GLY A 449 37.44 30.73 -38.00
CA GLY A 449 38.48 29.75 -37.67
C GLY A 449 38.33 29.11 -36.29
N ASP A 450 37.40 29.57 -35.45
CA ASP A 450 37.09 28.90 -34.18
C ASP A 450 36.42 27.54 -34.43
N ARG A 451 36.80 26.54 -33.63
CA ARG A 451 36.20 25.20 -33.63
C ARG A 451 35.01 25.18 -32.69
N VAL A 452 33.86 24.75 -33.18
CA VAL A 452 32.62 24.62 -32.42
C VAL A 452 32.05 23.22 -32.60
N THR A 453 31.45 22.66 -31.56
CA THR A 453 30.88 21.31 -31.62
C THR A 453 29.37 21.42 -31.83
N GLN A 454 28.86 20.86 -32.92
CA GLN A 454 27.43 20.73 -33.16
C GLN A 454 26.84 19.63 -32.26
N LEU A 455 25.72 19.95 -31.63
CA LEU A 455 25.06 19.11 -30.65
C LEU A 455 23.70 18.55 -31.10
N ALA A 456 23.12 19.10 -32.18
CA ALA A 456 21.82 18.68 -32.68
C ALA A 456 21.70 18.87 -34.20
N THR A 457 20.86 18.04 -34.84
CA THR A 457 20.50 18.15 -36.26
C THR A 457 19.91 19.53 -36.55
N PRO A 458 20.22 20.16 -37.71
CA PRO A 458 19.68 21.47 -38.05
C PRO A 458 18.15 21.45 -37.98
N LYS A 459 17.57 22.37 -37.22
CA LYS A 459 16.12 22.58 -37.16
C LYS A 459 15.85 23.98 -37.67
N ASP A 460 15.10 24.08 -38.77
CA ASP A 460 14.71 25.34 -39.41
C ASP A 460 15.91 26.25 -39.79
N GLY A 461 17.04 25.66 -40.21
CA GLY A 461 18.26 26.38 -40.62
C GLY A 461 19.12 26.91 -39.47
N TRP A 462 18.80 26.54 -38.22
CA TRP A 462 19.57 26.86 -37.03
C TRP A 462 20.18 25.61 -36.40
N ILE A 463 21.42 25.75 -35.92
CA ILE A 463 22.21 24.67 -35.36
C ILE A 463 22.60 25.03 -33.94
N LEU A 464 22.35 24.11 -33.02
CA LEU A 464 22.83 24.19 -31.65
C LEU A 464 24.31 23.84 -31.63
N ILE A 465 25.13 24.80 -31.22
CA ILE A 465 26.57 24.62 -31.05
C ILE A 465 26.97 24.77 -29.59
N LYS A 466 28.05 24.08 -29.24
CA LYS A 466 28.82 24.29 -28.02
C LYS A 466 30.09 25.04 -28.36
N MET A 467 30.26 26.20 -27.73
CA MET A 467 31.48 27.00 -27.82
C MET A 467 32.60 26.38 -26.96
N THR A 468 33.84 26.76 -27.22
CA THR A 468 35.01 26.29 -26.44
C THR A 468 34.95 26.65 -24.96
N ASP A 469 34.18 27.68 -24.60
CA ASP A 469 33.93 28.11 -23.21
C ASP A 469 32.84 27.28 -22.50
N GLY A 470 32.28 26.27 -23.18
CA GLY A 470 31.24 25.38 -22.65
C GLY A 470 29.82 25.94 -22.75
N ARG A 471 29.63 27.16 -23.26
CA ARG A 471 28.30 27.75 -23.46
C ARG A 471 27.62 27.16 -24.70
N LEU A 472 26.30 27.02 -24.60
CA LEU A 472 25.45 26.53 -25.68
C LEU A 472 24.73 27.70 -26.34
N GLY A 473 24.59 27.66 -27.65
CA GLY A 473 23.71 28.59 -28.35
C GLY A 473 23.52 28.25 -29.82
N TYR A 474 22.63 29.00 -30.46
CA TYR A 474 22.17 28.73 -31.81
C TYR A 474 22.85 29.64 -32.82
N VAL A 475 23.16 29.07 -33.98
CA VAL A 475 23.84 29.72 -35.11
C VAL A 475 23.17 29.32 -36.42
N PRO A 476 23.02 30.23 -37.41
CA PRO A 476 22.49 29.86 -38.72
C PRO A 476 23.46 28.95 -39.49
N GLU A 477 22.93 27.88 -40.08
CA GLU A 477 23.66 26.84 -40.81
C GLU A 477 24.54 27.39 -41.93
N SER A 478 24.04 28.40 -42.67
CA SER A 478 24.73 29.03 -43.81
C SER A 478 26.12 29.62 -43.51
N LEU A 479 26.49 29.77 -42.23
CA LEU A 479 27.74 30.40 -41.79
C LEU A 479 28.75 29.40 -41.20
N LEU A 480 28.44 28.10 -41.24
CA LEU A 480 29.29 27.00 -40.77
C LEU A 480 29.89 26.22 -41.95
N LEU A 481 31.11 25.71 -41.78
CA LEU A 481 31.76 24.80 -42.74
C LEU A 481 31.70 23.38 -42.19
N PHE A 482 30.86 22.55 -42.78
CA PHE A 482 30.80 21.13 -42.47
C PHE A 482 32.00 20.40 -43.09
N PRO A 483 32.57 19.42 -42.40
CA PRO A 483 33.73 18.67 -42.91
C PRO A 483 33.45 17.89 -44.21
N ASP A 484 32.19 17.68 -44.59
CA ASP A 484 31.80 16.92 -45.79
C ASP A 484 31.43 17.79 -47.01
N GLU A 485 31.51 19.12 -46.92
CA GLU A 485 31.34 20.03 -48.06
C GLU A 485 32.68 20.57 -48.59
N GLY A 486 33.43 19.69 -49.25
CA GLY A 486 34.21 20.05 -50.45
C GLY A 486 35.70 20.41 -50.33
N GLU A 487 36.49 19.57 -51.00
CA GLU A 487 37.74 19.82 -51.77
C GLU A 487 39.04 20.23 -51.05
#